data_AF-A0AAV2JDA6-F1
#
_entry.id   AF-A0AAV2JDA6-F1
#
_cell.length_a   1.000
_cell.length_b   1.000
_cell.length_c   1.000
_cell.angle_alpha   90.00
_cell.angle_beta   90.00
_cell.angle_gamma   90.00
#
_symmetry.space_group_name_H-M   'P 1'
#
loop_
_entity.id
_entity.type
_entity.pdbx_description
1 polymer ?
#
loop_
_entity_poly.entity_id
_entity_poly.type
_entity_poly.pdbx_seq_one_letter_code
_entity_poly.pdbx_strand_id
1 'polypeptide(L)'
;MAAAFRSVLRAVTQIRPPAIRIQQCNLSTVRGLFRRPFRPVPVLVVTGGGYYGYQQYKGKPEVEGAAPVLATPSQLTLKRRLNTLSRSAAPWRRRPMAFLYCTLTTRALRPLANRVALYRSFPTRVISRVWGKINAVDLPTFLRKPIYSLYIWTFGVNMQEAAVEDLHFYKNLGEFFRRRLKPAARPVCSSSCLTSPADGRVLHFGSVKNSEVEQVKGVTYSLEQFLGPHNGTAQADSFGDGLLSHPDNDLFHVVIYLAPGDYHCFHSPVDWTVQLRRHFPGSLMSVSPGVAHRVKELFCLNERVALTGQWEHGFFSLTAVGATNVGSIRIYFDQELQTNTPRYRKGSCHERCYEGEESCASGVTLQKGSPLGEFNLGSTVVLVFEAPKDFSFNLKTGQKIRVGEGLGLLS
;
A
#
# COMPACT_ATOMS: atom_id res chain seq x y z
N MET A 1 -20.51 10.18 29.95
CA MET A 1 -19.22 10.69 29.42
C MET A 1 -18.00 10.05 30.11
N ALA A 2 -17.82 10.20 31.43
CA ALA A 2 -16.69 9.62 32.17
C ALA A 2 -16.70 8.07 32.27
N ALA A 3 -17.85 7.42 32.12
CA ALA A 3 -17.96 5.95 32.13
C ALA A 3 -17.47 5.31 30.81
N ALA A 4 -17.79 5.92 29.66
CA ALA A 4 -17.33 5.49 28.35
C ALA A 4 -15.81 5.70 28.18
N PHE A 5 -15.29 6.83 28.67
CA PHE A 5 -13.85 7.10 28.67
C PHE A 5 -13.08 6.11 29.55
N ARG A 6 -13.65 5.71 30.70
CA ARG A 6 -13.08 4.67 31.58
C ARG A 6 -13.13 3.27 30.97
N SER A 7 -14.16 2.95 30.18
CA SER A 7 -14.25 1.68 29.43
C SER A 7 -13.13 1.57 28.38
N VAL A 8 -12.92 2.63 27.60
CA VAL A 8 -11.83 2.70 26.60
C VAL A 8 -10.46 2.68 27.26
N LEU A 9 -10.26 3.43 28.36
CA LEU A 9 -8.99 3.42 29.08
C LEU A 9 -8.70 2.04 29.70
N ARG A 10 -9.70 1.35 30.26
CA ARG A 10 -9.58 -0.01 30.80
C ARG A 10 -9.18 -1.02 29.72
N ALA A 11 -9.79 -0.93 28.53
CA ALA A 11 -9.46 -1.79 27.39
C ALA A 11 -8.02 -1.58 26.90
N VAL A 12 -7.50 -0.35 26.96
CA VAL A 12 -6.10 -0.03 26.62
C VAL A 12 -5.13 -0.51 27.72
N THR A 13 -5.50 -0.41 29.00
CA THR A 13 -4.63 -0.81 30.12
C THR A 13 -4.56 -2.32 30.38
N GLN A 14 -5.50 -3.13 29.87
CA GLN A 14 -5.47 -4.59 30.01
C GLN A 14 -4.53 -5.29 29.00
N ILE A 15 -3.92 -4.53 28.08
CA ILE A 15 -2.90 -5.05 27.17
C ILE A 15 -1.59 -5.19 27.95
N ARG A 16 -1.34 -6.38 28.53
CA ARG A 16 -0.04 -6.69 29.15
C ARG A 16 1.07 -6.64 28.09
N PRO A 17 2.13 -5.83 28.26
CA PRO A 17 3.33 -5.96 27.45
C PRO A 17 4.08 -7.26 27.84
N PRO A 18 4.84 -7.88 26.93
CA PRO A 18 5.72 -8.99 27.30
C PRO A 18 6.82 -8.48 28.25
N ALA A 19 7.19 -9.30 29.23
CA ALA A 19 8.20 -8.98 30.23
C ALA A 19 9.58 -8.79 29.56
N ILE A 20 10.07 -7.55 29.51
CA ILE A 20 11.45 -7.23 29.14
C ILE A 20 12.22 -7.07 30.45
N ARG A 21 13.18 -7.96 30.70
CA ARG A 21 14.10 -7.87 31.85
C ARG A 21 15.14 -6.80 31.52
N ILE A 22 14.97 -5.60 32.08
CA ILE A 22 15.95 -4.51 31.97
C ILE A 22 16.77 -4.47 33.25
N GLN A 23 18.09 -4.63 33.09
CA GLN A 23 19.10 -4.47 34.12
C GLN A 23 19.08 -3.01 34.62
N GLN A 24 18.95 -2.82 35.93
CA GLN A 24 18.99 -1.50 36.57
C GLN A 24 20.41 -0.91 36.47
N CYS A 25 20.53 0.28 35.87
CA CYS A 25 21.61 1.22 36.19
C CYS A 25 20.98 2.49 36.78
N ASN A 26 21.34 2.77 38.02
CA ASN A 26 21.09 4.04 38.71
C ASN A 26 21.79 5.18 37.98
N LEU A 27 21.12 6.31 37.80
CA LEU A 27 21.75 7.61 38.00
C LEU A 27 20.71 8.70 38.22
N SER A 28 20.79 9.26 39.42
CA SER A 28 20.17 10.48 39.90
C SER A 28 20.64 11.70 39.10
N THR A 29 19.89 12.80 39.28
CA THR A 29 20.26 14.20 38.95
C THR A 29 19.72 14.69 37.60
N VAL A 30 18.58 15.40 37.61
CA VAL A 30 18.52 16.87 37.69
C VAL A 30 17.03 17.26 37.77
N ARG A 31 16.65 17.75 38.96
CA ARG A 31 15.43 18.53 39.19
C ARG A 31 15.61 19.90 38.53
N GLY A 32 14.57 20.36 37.85
CA GLY A 32 14.36 21.79 37.60
C GLY A 32 14.13 22.12 36.14
N LEU A 33 12.86 22.17 35.73
CA LEU A 33 12.26 23.27 34.95
C LEU A 33 10.78 22.92 34.67
N PHE A 34 9.93 23.07 35.68
CA PHE A 34 8.47 23.09 35.50
C PHE A 34 7.91 24.37 36.10
N ARG A 35 7.76 25.40 35.25
CA ARG A 35 6.83 26.51 35.47
C ARG A 35 6.37 27.04 34.11
N ARG A 36 5.20 26.56 33.63
CA ARG A 36 4.11 27.31 32.95
C ARG A 36 3.08 26.36 32.32
N PRO A 37 1.82 26.81 32.14
CA PRO A 37 0.64 25.94 32.20
C PRO A 37 0.34 25.21 30.89
N PHE A 38 -0.28 24.03 31.05
CA PHE A 38 -0.82 23.18 30.00
C PHE A 38 -1.82 23.94 29.10
N ARG A 39 -1.55 23.96 27.79
CA ARG A 39 -2.58 24.08 26.75
C ARG A 39 -2.78 22.70 26.11
N PRO A 40 -4.01 22.19 25.94
CA PRO A 40 -4.22 20.90 25.31
C PRO A 40 -3.96 21.05 23.80
N VAL A 41 -2.86 20.46 23.32
CA VAL A 41 -2.65 20.22 21.90
C VAL A 41 -3.48 18.99 21.53
N PRO A 42 -4.36 19.04 20.52
CA PRO A 42 -5.01 17.83 20.04
C PRO A 42 -3.96 16.95 19.37
N VAL A 43 -3.69 15.83 20.01
CA VAL A 43 -2.79 14.78 19.53
C VAL A 43 -3.48 14.04 18.38
N LEU A 44 -3.35 14.57 17.16
CA LEU A 44 -3.61 13.82 15.93
C LEU A 44 -2.34 13.02 15.61
N VAL A 45 -2.23 11.82 16.18
CA VAL A 45 -1.14 10.88 15.93
C VAL A 45 -1.27 10.33 14.50
N VAL A 46 -0.35 10.79 13.65
CA VAL A 46 0.26 10.07 12.53
C VAL A 46 -0.71 9.29 11.62
N THR A 47 -1.50 10.02 10.84
CA THR A 47 -1.97 9.55 9.51
C THR A 47 -1.30 10.32 8.36
N GLY A 48 -0.43 11.29 8.67
CA GLY A 48 0.10 12.27 7.70
C GLY A 48 1.13 11.74 6.70
N GLY A 49 1.61 10.51 6.82
CA GLY A 49 2.54 9.92 5.84
C GLY A 49 1.92 9.68 4.46
N GLY A 50 0.59 9.43 4.41
CA GLY A 50 -0.14 9.23 3.15
C GLY A 50 -0.65 10.53 2.52
N TYR A 51 -0.96 11.54 3.34
CA TYR A 51 -1.67 12.74 2.87
C TYR A 51 -0.76 13.71 2.08
N TYR A 52 0.49 13.90 2.50
CA TYR A 52 1.44 14.75 1.77
C TYR A 52 1.76 14.22 0.36
N GLY A 53 1.76 12.89 0.18
CA GLY A 53 1.86 12.28 -1.15
C GLY A 53 0.58 12.45 -1.97
N TYR A 54 -0.59 12.40 -1.33
CA TYR A 54 -1.90 12.49 -2.02
C TYR A 54 -2.17 13.88 -2.62
N GLN A 55 -1.85 14.97 -1.93
CA GLN A 55 -2.05 16.32 -2.49
C GLN A 55 -1.13 16.61 -3.68
N GLN A 56 0.04 15.96 -3.77
CA GLN A 56 0.98 16.19 -4.86
C GLN A 56 0.48 15.67 -6.23
N TYR A 57 -0.59 14.87 -6.25
CA TYR A 57 -1.19 14.32 -7.49
C TYR A 57 -2.60 14.85 -7.78
N LYS A 58 -3.17 15.71 -6.92
CA LYS A 58 -4.40 16.44 -7.23
C LYS A 58 -4.02 17.71 -8.03
N GLY A 59 -3.84 17.55 -9.34
CA GLY A 59 -3.88 18.67 -10.28
C GLY A 59 -2.56 19.05 -10.94
N LYS A 60 -2.07 18.23 -11.88
CA LYS A 60 -1.39 18.73 -13.08
C LYS A 60 -1.85 17.91 -14.29
N PRO A 61 -2.47 18.52 -15.31
CA PRO A 61 -2.54 17.89 -16.62
C PRO A 61 -1.12 17.88 -17.21
N GLU A 62 -0.58 16.69 -17.48
CA GLU A 62 0.61 16.55 -18.32
C GLU A 62 0.19 16.82 -19.77
N VAL A 63 0.62 17.97 -20.29
CA VAL A 63 0.61 18.26 -21.73
C VAL A 63 1.92 17.73 -22.28
N GLU A 64 1.88 16.66 -23.06
CA GLU A 64 3.02 16.22 -23.88
C GLU A 64 3.02 17.00 -25.22
N GLY A 65 4.18 17.56 -25.57
CA GLY A 65 4.49 18.03 -26.93
C GLY A 65 4.55 19.55 -27.15
N ALA A 66 5.58 20.24 -26.61
CA ALA A 66 6.07 21.50 -27.18
C ALA A 66 7.55 21.76 -26.81
N ALA A 67 8.35 22.16 -27.80
CA ALA A 67 9.76 22.53 -27.70
C ALA A 67 10.01 23.71 -26.72
N PRO A 68 11.24 23.87 -26.17
CA PRO A 68 11.49 24.87 -25.13
C PRO A 68 11.43 26.30 -25.71
N VAL A 69 10.49 27.10 -25.20
CA VAL A 69 10.40 28.53 -25.51
C VAL A 69 11.38 29.32 -24.64
N LEU A 70 12.17 30.16 -25.30
CA LEU A 70 13.12 31.14 -24.78
C LEU A 70 12.61 31.87 -23.52
N ALA A 71 13.50 32.00 -22.52
CA ALA A 71 13.30 32.86 -21.36
C ALA A 71 13.19 34.34 -21.78
N THR A 72 12.09 35.00 -21.39
CA THR A 72 11.88 36.44 -21.58
C THR A 72 12.62 37.29 -20.53
N PRO A 73 13.02 38.53 -20.88
CA PRO A 73 13.95 39.33 -20.08
C PRO A 73 13.23 40.06 -18.95
N SER A 74 13.12 39.44 -17.77
CA SER A 74 12.71 40.15 -16.56
C SER A 74 13.42 39.71 -15.27
N GLN A 75 14.37 38.77 -15.34
CA GLN A 75 15.16 38.32 -14.18
C GLN A 75 16.58 38.91 -14.08
N LEU A 76 17.06 39.61 -15.12
CA LEU A 76 18.39 40.24 -15.14
C LEU A 76 18.44 41.60 -14.42
N THR A 77 17.30 42.25 -14.22
CA THR A 77 17.23 43.61 -13.62
C THR A 77 17.20 43.57 -12.09
N LEU A 78 16.70 42.49 -11.48
CA LEU A 78 16.64 42.32 -10.01
C LEU A 78 18.03 41.97 -9.42
N LYS A 79 18.83 41.20 -10.15
CA LYS A 79 20.19 40.78 -9.73
C LYS A 79 21.21 41.92 -9.75
N ARG A 80 21.02 42.93 -10.61
CA ARG A 80 21.87 44.14 -10.67
C ARG A 80 21.62 45.13 -9.54
N ARG A 81 20.42 45.18 -8.95
CA ARG A 81 20.10 46.07 -7.81
C ARG A 81 20.50 45.51 -6.44
N LEU A 82 20.62 44.18 -6.31
CA LEU A 82 21.05 43.54 -5.07
C LEU A 82 22.57 43.57 -4.85
N ASN A 83 23.37 43.64 -5.92
CA ASN A 83 24.83 43.73 -5.82
C ASN A 83 25.37 45.14 -5.50
N THR A 84 24.54 46.18 -5.65
CA THR A 84 24.90 47.56 -5.27
C THR A 84 24.73 47.87 -3.78
N LEU A 85 24.12 46.97 -3.00
CA LEU A 85 23.93 47.13 -1.55
C LEU A 85 24.99 46.41 -0.69
N SER A 86 26.01 45.80 -1.32
CA SER A 86 27.05 45.02 -0.62
C SER A 86 28.45 45.63 -0.74
N ARG A 87 28.58 46.96 -0.76
CA ARG A 87 29.89 47.64 -0.69
C ARG A 87 29.83 48.91 0.17
N SER A 88 29.91 48.77 1.49
CA SER A 88 30.62 49.72 2.37
C SER A 88 30.59 49.26 3.84
N ALA A 89 31.74 48.81 4.35
CA ALA A 89 32.30 49.09 5.67
C ALA A 89 33.27 47.97 6.08
N ALA A 90 34.51 48.37 6.39
CA ALA A 90 35.66 47.54 6.66
C ALA A 90 35.82 47.24 8.19
N PRO A 91 36.98 46.79 8.72
CA PRO A 91 37.14 45.41 9.20
C PRO A 91 37.57 45.30 10.68
N TRP A 92 37.07 44.33 11.46
CA TRP A 92 37.66 43.99 12.77
C TRP A 92 37.70 42.48 13.06
N ARG A 93 38.95 41.99 13.14
CA ARG A 93 39.54 40.92 14.00
C ARG A 93 38.91 39.50 14.06
N ARG A 94 39.68 38.57 13.46
CA ARG A 94 40.23 37.29 13.99
C ARG A 94 39.27 36.27 14.66
N ARG A 95 38.88 35.26 13.85
CA ARG A 95 38.82 33.77 14.03
C ARG A 95 38.61 33.15 15.44
N PRO A 96 37.81 32.05 15.60
CA PRO A 96 37.82 30.90 14.68
C PRO A 96 36.42 30.38 14.27
N MET A 97 35.98 30.72 13.05
CA MET A 97 34.86 30.06 12.35
C MET A 97 35.27 28.74 11.67
N ALA A 98 36.35 28.09 12.13
CA ALA A 98 36.80 26.80 11.61
C ALA A 98 36.15 25.61 12.33
N PHE A 99 35.65 25.79 13.56
CA PHE A 99 34.96 24.73 14.31
C PHE A 99 33.45 24.63 13.97
N LEU A 100 32.85 25.74 13.53
CA LEU A 100 31.44 25.77 13.14
C LEU A 100 31.19 25.25 11.71
N TYR A 101 32.20 25.30 10.82
CA TYR A 101 32.05 24.82 9.44
C TYR A 101 32.13 23.29 9.32
N CYS A 102 32.89 22.61 10.19
CA CYS A 102 32.92 21.15 10.27
C CYS A 102 31.71 20.52 11.00
N THR A 103 31.05 21.28 11.88
CA THR A 103 29.86 20.78 12.61
C THR A 103 28.55 20.98 11.85
N LEU A 104 28.53 21.86 10.83
CA LEU A 104 27.36 22.11 9.99
C LEU A 104 27.35 21.35 8.65
N THR A 105 28.48 20.77 8.22
CA THR A 105 28.52 19.93 7.00
C THR A 105 28.28 18.44 7.26
N THR A 106 28.34 17.96 8.51
CA THR A 106 28.12 16.55 8.85
C THR A 106 26.70 16.24 9.36
N ARG A 107 25.86 17.25 9.59
CA ARG A 107 24.47 17.05 10.08
C ARG A 107 23.39 17.03 8.99
N ALA A 108 23.73 17.31 7.73
CA ALA A 108 22.79 17.39 6.61
C ALA A 108 22.80 16.18 5.66
N LEU A 109 23.65 15.18 5.89
CA LEU A 109 23.69 13.95 5.09
C LEU A 109 23.68 12.72 6.00
N ARG A 110 22.53 12.45 6.65
CA ARG A 110 22.25 11.04 6.99
C ARG A 110 21.94 10.35 5.65
N PRO A 111 22.68 9.32 5.23
CA PRO A 111 22.43 8.67 3.95
C PRO A 111 20.98 8.17 3.92
N LEU A 112 20.32 8.29 2.77
CA LEU A 112 18.93 7.87 2.56
C LEU A 112 18.69 6.42 3.05
N ALA A 113 19.74 5.58 2.93
CA ALA A 113 19.81 4.22 3.43
C ALA A 113 19.51 4.10 4.94
N ASN A 114 19.98 5.03 5.77
CA ASN A 114 19.72 5.02 7.22
C ASN A 114 18.24 5.31 7.53
N ARG A 115 17.55 6.08 6.68
CA ARG A 115 16.11 6.36 6.84
C ARG A 115 15.27 5.15 6.45
N VAL A 116 15.64 4.44 5.39
CA VAL A 116 14.96 3.20 4.96
C VAL A 116 15.23 2.08 5.97
N ALA A 117 16.46 1.94 6.47
CA ALA A 117 16.81 0.95 7.50
C ALA A 117 16.02 1.18 8.81
N LEU A 118 15.93 2.45 9.26
CA LEU A 118 15.12 2.81 10.43
C LEU A 118 13.62 2.55 10.20
N TYR A 119 13.12 2.78 8.99
CA TYR A 119 11.73 2.48 8.65
C TYR A 119 11.45 0.97 8.62
N ARG A 120 12.41 0.17 8.11
CA ARG A 120 12.33 -1.30 8.10
C ARG A 120 12.38 -1.92 9.50
N SER A 121 13.02 -1.27 10.47
CA SER A 121 13.06 -1.73 11.86
C SER A 121 11.83 -1.33 12.67
N PHE A 122 10.94 -0.51 12.12
CA PHE A 122 9.71 -0.09 12.78
C PHE A 122 8.77 -1.30 12.97
N PRO A 123 8.18 -1.51 14.17
CA PRO A 123 7.38 -2.70 14.49
C PRO A 123 5.97 -2.64 13.87
N THR A 124 5.91 -2.51 12.55
CA THR A 124 4.70 -2.32 11.74
C THR A 124 3.64 -3.38 11.97
N ARG A 125 4.03 -4.64 12.22
CA ARG A 125 3.12 -5.74 12.59
C ARG A 125 2.42 -5.53 13.92
N VAL A 126 3.15 -5.10 14.95
CA VAL A 126 2.56 -4.85 16.28
C VAL A 126 1.56 -3.71 16.19
N ILE A 127 1.96 -2.62 15.52
CA ILE A 127 1.12 -1.44 15.34
C ILE A 127 -0.13 -1.79 14.53
N SER A 128 0.01 -2.54 13.43
CA SER A 128 -1.14 -2.93 12.61
C SER A 128 -2.11 -3.83 13.36
N ARG A 129 -1.64 -4.72 14.24
CA ARG A 129 -2.53 -5.51 15.12
C ARG A 129 -3.25 -4.65 16.16
N VAL A 130 -2.56 -3.71 16.80
CA VAL A 130 -3.18 -2.76 17.75
C VAL A 130 -4.21 -1.92 17.03
N TRP A 131 -3.88 -1.41 15.85
CA TRP A 131 -4.78 -0.62 15.01
C TRP A 131 -6.01 -1.43 14.58
N GLY A 132 -5.83 -2.69 14.18
CA GLY A 132 -6.92 -3.61 13.87
C GLY A 132 -7.86 -3.82 15.06
N LYS A 133 -7.31 -4.00 16.27
CA LYS A 133 -8.12 -4.09 17.50
C LYS A 133 -8.90 -2.80 17.77
N ILE A 134 -8.27 -1.64 17.61
CA ILE A 134 -8.94 -0.34 17.78
C ILE A 134 -10.09 -0.18 16.77
N ASN A 135 -9.87 -0.56 15.50
CA ASN A 135 -10.88 -0.43 14.45
C ASN A 135 -12.04 -1.41 14.59
N ALA A 136 -11.87 -2.47 15.40
CA ALA A 136 -12.91 -3.43 15.74
C ALA A 136 -13.71 -3.03 16.99
N VAL A 137 -13.33 -1.95 17.68
CA VAL A 137 -14.10 -1.44 18.83
C VAL A 137 -15.35 -0.73 18.33
N ASP A 138 -16.50 -1.16 18.83
CA ASP A 138 -17.78 -0.55 18.53
C ASP A 138 -17.85 0.89 19.05
N LEU A 139 -18.15 1.80 18.14
CA LEU A 139 -18.35 3.21 18.43
C LEU A 139 -19.77 3.44 18.95
N PRO A 140 -19.94 4.24 20.01
CA PRO A 140 -21.25 4.74 20.42
C PRO A 140 -21.96 5.42 19.26
N THR A 141 -23.28 5.22 19.12
CA THR A 141 -24.07 5.69 17.97
C THR A 141 -23.93 7.19 17.70
N PHE A 142 -23.83 8.00 18.75
CA PHE A 142 -23.65 9.45 18.64
C PHE A 142 -22.26 9.88 18.12
N LEU A 143 -21.23 9.02 18.23
CA LEU A 143 -19.88 9.29 17.71
C LEU A 143 -19.68 8.77 16.28
N ARG A 144 -20.53 7.85 15.79
CA ARG A 144 -20.41 7.26 14.45
C ARG A 144 -20.43 8.33 13.36
N LYS A 145 -21.51 9.13 13.31
CA LYS A 145 -21.66 10.19 12.31
C LYS A 145 -20.49 11.18 12.27
N PRO A 146 -20.04 11.82 13.36
CA PRO A 146 -18.94 12.78 13.29
C PRO A 146 -17.60 12.13 12.89
N ILE A 147 -17.28 10.94 13.42
CA ILE A 147 -16.03 10.24 13.10
C ILE A 147 -16.01 9.82 11.62
N TYR A 148 -17.08 9.19 11.14
CA TYR A 148 -17.16 8.76 9.74
C TYR A 148 -17.25 9.94 8.78
N SER A 149 -17.95 11.02 9.15
CA SER A 149 -17.99 12.24 8.32
C SER A 149 -16.61 12.87 8.18
N LEU A 150 -15.81 12.91 9.25
CA LEU A 150 -14.42 13.37 9.20
C LEU A 150 -13.59 12.47 8.27
N TYR A 151 -13.76 11.15 8.34
CA TYR A 151 -13.08 10.21 7.45
C TYR A 151 -13.47 10.42 5.98
N ILE A 152 -14.77 10.51 5.71
CA ILE A 152 -15.33 10.76 4.36
C ILE A 152 -14.74 12.04 3.78
N TRP A 153 -14.72 13.12 4.56
CA TRP A 153 -14.14 14.39 4.14
C TRP A 153 -12.63 14.30 3.88
N THR A 154 -11.90 13.62 4.77
CA THR A 154 -10.43 13.51 4.68
C THR A 154 -9.99 12.69 3.47
N PHE A 155 -10.69 11.61 3.15
CA PHE A 155 -10.28 10.64 2.12
C PHE A 155 -11.13 10.66 0.86
N GLY A 156 -12.17 11.51 0.80
CA GLY A 156 -13.04 11.64 -0.36
C GLY A 156 -13.86 10.38 -0.64
N VAL A 157 -14.36 9.73 0.41
CA VAL A 157 -15.20 8.52 0.27
C VAL A 157 -16.53 8.89 -0.38
N ASN A 158 -16.90 8.20 -1.46
CA ASN A 158 -18.23 8.33 -2.02
C ASN A 158 -19.21 7.40 -1.28
N MET A 159 -20.15 7.97 -0.52
CA MET A 159 -21.16 7.18 0.18
C MET A 159 -22.40 6.86 -0.67
N GLN A 160 -22.63 7.56 -1.79
CA GLN A 160 -23.80 7.33 -2.65
C GLN A 160 -23.76 5.95 -3.34
N GLU A 161 -22.57 5.36 -3.47
CA GLU A 161 -22.37 4.02 -4.02
C GLU A 161 -22.39 2.92 -2.95
N ALA A 162 -22.40 3.26 -1.66
CA ALA A 162 -22.44 2.29 -0.58
C ALA A 162 -23.82 1.62 -0.50
N ALA A 163 -23.86 0.33 -0.19
CA ALA A 163 -25.10 -0.41 0.03
C ALA A 163 -25.89 0.14 1.22
N VAL A 164 -25.17 0.63 2.24
CA VAL A 164 -25.75 1.30 3.41
C VAL A 164 -25.18 2.71 3.48
N GLU A 165 -25.99 3.72 3.17
CA GLU A 165 -25.54 5.11 3.17
C GLU A 165 -25.53 5.72 4.58
N ASP A 166 -26.43 5.27 5.45
CA ASP A 166 -26.53 5.81 6.80
C ASP A 166 -25.38 5.33 7.70
N LEU A 167 -24.60 6.33 8.14
CA LEU A 167 -23.40 6.18 8.95
C LEU A 167 -23.65 5.57 10.33
N HIS A 168 -24.88 5.60 10.84
CA HIS A 168 -25.20 5.03 12.15
C HIS A 168 -25.19 3.50 12.15
N PHE A 169 -25.35 2.83 11.00
CA PHE A 169 -25.39 1.37 10.94
C PHE A 169 -24.01 0.72 11.04
N TYR A 170 -22.95 1.43 10.68
CA TYR A 170 -21.58 0.93 10.82
C TYR A 170 -21.19 0.94 12.30
N LYS A 171 -20.91 -0.23 12.87
CA LYS A 171 -20.63 -0.36 14.30
C LYS A 171 -19.26 0.20 14.67
N ASN A 172 -18.28 -0.01 13.79
CA ASN A 172 -16.88 0.35 14.02
C ASN A 172 -16.18 0.77 12.72
N LEU A 173 -14.94 1.24 12.81
CA LEU A 173 -14.23 1.75 11.63
C LEU A 173 -13.88 0.64 10.63
N GLY A 174 -13.63 -0.58 11.12
CA GLY A 174 -13.36 -1.73 10.24
C GLY A 174 -14.55 -2.13 9.38
N GLU A 175 -15.78 -2.01 9.90
CA GLU A 175 -17.01 -2.25 9.13
C GLU A 175 -17.25 -1.15 8.10
N PHE A 176 -17.11 0.12 8.49
CA PHE A 176 -17.20 1.26 7.57
C PHE A 176 -16.18 1.16 6.42
N PHE A 177 -14.96 0.75 6.74
CA PHE A 177 -13.89 0.60 5.77
C PHE A 177 -14.20 -0.51 4.73
N ARG A 178 -14.80 -1.61 5.18
CA ARG A 178 -15.24 -2.73 4.34
C ARG A 178 -16.70 -2.63 3.91
N ARG A 179 -17.24 -1.40 3.83
CA ARG A 179 -18.59 -1.16 3.35
C ARG A 179 -18.83 -1.90 2.02
N ARG A 180 -19.98 -2.55 1.90
CA ARG A 180 -20.42 -3.12 0.63
C ARG A 180 -20.89 -1.99 -0.28
N LEU A 181 -20.73 -2.18 -1.58
CA LEU A 181 -21.28 -1.29 -2.59
C LEU A 181 -22.64 -1.80 -3.06
N LYS A 182 -23.45 -0.92 -3.65
CA LYS A 182 -24.69 -1.29 -4.34
C LYS A 182 -24.35 -2.25 -5.50
N PRO A 183 -25.15 -3.29 -5.79
CA PRO A 183 -24.86 -4.24 -6.86
C PRO A 183 -24.63 -3.58 -8.24
N ALA A 184 -25.39 -2.54 -8.55
CA ALA A 184 -25.27 -1.80 -9.82
C ALA A 184 -24.09 -0.80 -9.86
N ALA A 185 -23.35 -0.60 -8.76
CA ALA A 185 -22.30 0.42 -8.70
C ALA A 185 -21.02 0.05 -9.48
N ARG A 186 -20.82 -1.24 -9.77
CA ARG A 186 -19.62 -1.79 -10.43
C ARG A 186 -20.03 -2.79 -11.53
N PRO A 187 -20.58 -2.31 -12.66
CA PRO A 187 -20.86 -3.18 -13.79
C PRO A 187 -19.56 -3.77 -14.34
N VAL A 188 -19.57 -5.05 -14.67
CA VAL A 188 -18.42 -5.76 -15.23
C VAL A 188 -18.40 -5.58 -16.75
N CYS A 189 -17.28 -5.12 -17.29
CA CYS A 189 -17.10 -4.94 -18.72
C CYS A 189 -17.10 -6.30 -19.44
N SER A 190 -18.09 -6.53 -20.29
CA SER A 190 -18.23 -7.78 -21.05
C SER A 190 -17.22 -7.88 -22.19
N SER A 191 -16.93 -6.76 -22.87
CA SER A 191 -16.06 -6.72 -24.05
C SER A 191 -14.58 -6.87 -23.73
N SER A 192 -14.17 -6.73 -22.47
CA SER A 192 -12.78 -6.84 -22.04
C SER A 192 -12.48 -8.24 -21.51
N CYS A 193 -11.39 -8.84 -22.00
CA CYS A 193 -10.91 -10.14 -21.52
C CYS A 193 -10.37 -10.04 -20.08
N LEU A 194 -9.81 -8.88 -19.70
CA LEU A 194 -9.27 -8.62 -18.36
C LEU A 194 -9.93 -7.40 -17.74
N THR A 195 -10.58 -7.56 -16.58
CA THR A 195 -11.18 -6.44 -15.84
C THR A 195 -10.43 -6.08 -14.58
N SER A 196 -10.67 -4.87 -14.05
CA SER A 196 -10.05 -4.43 -12.81
C SER A 196 -10.57 -5.27 -11.64
N PRO A 197 -9.68 -5.87 -10.83
CA PRO A 197 -10.08 -6.59 -9.64
C PRO A 197 -10.45 -5.66 -8.48
N ALA A 198 -10.06 -4.38 -8.52
CA ALA A 198 -10.18 -3.48 -7.38
C ALA A 198 -10.44 -2.02 -7.81
N ASP A 199 -11.00 -1.23 -6.90
CA ASP A 199 -11.00 0.23 -7.04
C ASP A 199 -9.64 0.78 -6.61
N GLY A 200 -9.01 1.58 -7.45
CA GLY A 200 -7.71 2.12 -7.09
C GLY A 200 -7.04 2.91 -8.19
N ARG A 201 -5.72 2.99 -8.12
CA ARG A 201 -4.87 3.64 -9.11
C ARG A 201 -3.86 2.65 -9.67
N VAL A 202 -3.69 2.69 -10.99
CA VAL A 202 -2.64 1.93 -11.66
C VAL A 202 -1.28 2.56 -11.34
N LEU A 203 -0.41 1.83 -10.66
CA LEU A 203 0.96 2.28 -10.37
C LEU A 203 1.92 1.94 -11.50
N HIS A 204 1.77 0.75 -12.07
CA HIS A 204 2.55 0.25 -13.19
C HIS A 204 1.79 -0.87 -13.89
N PHE A 205 2.04 -1.05 -15.19
CA PHE A 205 1.59 -2.17 -15.98
C PHE A 205 2.53 -2.37 -17.18
N GLY A 206 2.54 -3.56 -17.77
CA GLY A 206 3.37 -3.85 -18.94
C GLY A 206 3.69 -5.34 -19.06
N SER A 207 4.56 -5.68 -20.02
CA SER A 207 5.13 -7.03 -20.12
C SER A 207 6.21 -7.25 -19.06
N VAL A 208 6.27 -8.47 -18.54
CA VAL A 208 7.31 -8.92 -17.62
C VAL A 208 8.53 -9.30 -18.45
N LYS A 209 9.70 -8.74 -18.13
CA LYS A 209 10.96 -9.02 -18.82
C LYS A 209 11.97 -9.54 -17.83
N ASN A 210 12.76 -10.54 -18.22
CA ASN A 210 13.83 -11.13 -17.39
C ASN A 210 13.36 -11.61 -16.00
N SER A 211 12.12 -12.07 -15.88
CA SER A 211 11.51 -12.45 -14.58
C SER A 211 11.52 -11.32 -13.54
N GLU A 212 11.56 -10.06 -13.98
CA GLU A 212 11.46 -8.88 -13.12
C GLU A 212 10.17 -8.12 -13.39
N VAL A 213 9.57 -7.61 -12.31
CA VAL A 213 8.35 -6.81 -12.34
C VAL A 213 8.64 -5.41 -11.84
N GLU A 214 8.19 -4.39 -12.56
CA GLU A 214 8.30 -3.01 -12.11
C GLU A 214 7.26 -2.71 -11.00
N GLN A 215 7.74 -2.34 -9.82
CA GLN A 215 6.91 -1.90 -8.70
C GLN A 215 6.35 -0.49 -8.93
N VAL A 216 7.24 0.40 -9.34
CA VAL A 216 7.00 1.77 -9.82
C VAL A 216 8.13 2.08 -10.79
N LYS A 217 7.96 3.10 -11.64
CA LYS A 217 8.96 3.50 -12.64
C LYS A 217 10.39 3.48 -12.08
N GLY A 218 11.21 2.57 -12.61
CA GLY A 218 12.63 2.41 -12.27
C GLY A 218 12.96 1.64 -10.99
N VAL A 219 11.98 0.97 -10.35
CA VAL A 219 12.19 0.09 -9.19
C VAL A 219 11.59 -1.27 -9.49
N THR A 220 12.43 -2.29 -9.66
CA THR A 220 12.01 -3.67 -9.97
C THR A 220 12.08 -4.59 -8.75
N TYR A 221 11.44 -5.75 -8.87
CA TYR A 221 11.58 -6.89 -7.96
C TYR A 221 11.50 -8.21 -8.73
N SER A 222 12.14 -9.25 -8.20
CA SER A 222 12.12 -10.60 -8.78
C SER A 222 10.73 -11.23 -8.66
N LEU A 223 10.23 -11.77 -9.78
CA LEU A 223 8.98 -12.50 -9.84
C LEU A 223 9.04 -13.80 -9.03
N GLU A 224 10.17 -14.50 -9.07
CA GLU A 224 10.42 -15.71 -8.28
C GLU A 224 10.34 -15.42 -6.78
N GLN A 225 10.98 -14.34 -6.33
CA GLN A 225 10.90 -13.92 -4.92
C GLN A 225 9.47 -13.52 -4.53
N PHE A 226 8.69 -12.98 -5.47
CA PHE A 226 7.33 -12.50 -5.25
C PHE A 226 6.29 -13.65 -5.22
N LEU A 227 6.34 -14.56 -6.18
CA LEU A 227 5.39 -15.68 -6.30
C LEU A 227 5.85 -16.94 -5.57
N GLY A 228 7.12 -17.02 -5.17
CA GLY A 228 7.73 -18.22 -4.61
C GLY A 228 8.11 -19.24 -5.69
N PRO A 229 8.88 -20.28 -5.32
CA PRO A 229 9.37 -21.30 -6.26
C PRO A 229 8.20 -21.99 -6.95
N HIS A 230 8.32 -22.34 -8.23
CA HIS A 230 7.25 -23.03 -8.98
C HIS A 230 7.76 -24.37 -9.49
N ASN A 231 7.06 -25.47 -9.21
CA ASN A 231 7.57 -26.82 -9.49
C ASN A 231 7.82 -27.08 -10.99
N GLY A 232 7.15 -26.33 -11.89
CA GLY A 232 7.37 -26.38 -13.33
C GLY A 232 8.66 -25.72 -13.84
N THR A 233 9.39 -24.97 -13.02
CA THR A 233 10.54 -24.15 -13.48
C THR A 233 11.85 -24.91 -13.56
N ALA A 234 11.89 -26.21 -13.20
CA ALA A 234 13.14 -26.97 -13.12
C ALA A 234 13.85 -27.19 -14.46
N GLN A 235 13.16 -26.97 -15.59
CA GLN A 235 13.68 -27.17 -16.95
C GLN A 235 13.68 -25.88 -17.81
N ALA A 236 13.28 -24.74 -17.25
CA ALA A 236 13.16 -23.49 -18.01
C ALA A 236 14.39 -22.59 -17.84
N ASP A 237 14.74 -21.84 -18.90
CA ASP A 237 15.90 -20.93 -18.91
C ASP A 237 15.72 -19.74 -17.93
N SER A 238 14.47 -19.33 -17.68
CA SER A 238 14.14 -18.35 -16.66
C SER A 238 12.86 -18.71 -15.90
N PHE A 239 12.67 -18.14 -14.71
CA PHE A 239 11.47 -18.38 -13.89
C PHE A 239 10.18 -17.98 -14.63
N GLY A 240 10.20 -16.85 -15.36
CA GLY A 240 9.09 -16.37 -16.16
C GLY A 240 8.72 -17.34 -17.28
N ASP A 241 9.71 -17.89 -17.99
CA ASP A 241 9.47 -18.87 -19.04
C ASP A 241 8.89 -20.16 -18.47
N GLY A 242 9.32 -20.56 -17.27
CA GLY A 242 8.78 -21.72 -16.56
C GLY A 242 7.37 -21.52 -15.99
N LEU A 243 6.80 -20.31 -16.07
CA LEU A 243 5.38 -20.07 -15.77
C LEU A 243 4.49 -20.17 -17.01
N LEU A 244 5.04 -20.00 -18.22
CA LEU A 244 4.25 -20.00 -19.45
C LEU A 244 3.73 -21.41 -19.74
N SER A 245 2.42 -21.51 -19.96
CA SER A 245 1.78 -22.73 -20.45
C SER A 245 1.88 -22.83 -21.97
N HIS A 246 1.92 -21.69 -22.66
CA HIS A 246 2.07 -21.59 -24.11
C HIS A 246 3.34 -20.81 -24.48
N PRO A 247 4.28 -21.40 -25.23
CA PRO A 247 5.55 -20.74 -25.60
C PRO A 247 5.40 -19.47 -26.45
N ASP A 248 4.27 -19.32 -27.13
CA ASP A 248 4.00 -18.17 -28.00
C ASP A 248 3.37 -16.98 -27.25
N ASN A 249 3.05 -17.15 -25.98
CA ASN A 249 2.50 -16.10 -25.12
C ASN A 249 3.60 -15.34 -24.39
N ASP A 250 3.25 -14.15 -23.89
CA ASP A 250 4.10 -13.35 -23.03
C ASP A 250 3.47 -13.22 -21.63
N LEU A 251 4.30 -12.98 -20.62
CA LEU A 251 3.82 -12.59 -19.30
C LEU A 251 3.60 -11.08 -19.22
N PHE A 252 2.47 -10.70 -18.62
CA PHE A 252 2.08 -9.32 -18.36
C PHE A 252 1.80 -9.12 -16.87
N HIS A 253 1.85 -7.87 -16.44
CA HIS A 253 1.53 -7.51 -15.07
C HIS A 253 0.80 -6.17 -14.96
N VAL A 254 0.06 -6.00 -13.87
CA VAL A 254 -0.51 -4.71 -13.46
C VAL A 254 -0.50 -4.58 -11.94
N VAL A 255 -0.08 -3.41 -11.45
CA VAL A 255 0.03 -3.06 -10.04
C VAL A 255 -1.02 -2.01 -9.72
N ILE A 256 -1.97 -2.35 -8.84
CA ILE A 256 -3.12 -1.52 -8.49
C ILE A 256 -3.04 -1.15 -7.01
N TYR A 257 -2.96 0.15 -6.72
CA TYR A 257 -2.93 0.68 -5.37
C TYR A 257 -4.32 1.16 -4.93
N LEU A 258 -4.78 0.67 -3.78
CA LEU A 258 -6.05 1.05 -3.18
C LEU A 258 -5.80 2.14 -2.12
N ALA A 259 -6.25 3.35 -2.38
CA ALA A 259 -6.13 4.45 -1.44
C ALA A 259 -7.15 4.31 -0.29
N PRO A 260 -6.95 4.95 0.87
CA PRO A 260 -7.85 4.78 2.03
C PRO A 260 -9.32 5.10 1.75
N GLY A 261 -9.62 5.98 0.79
CA GLY A 261 -11.00 6.33 0.44
C GLY A 261 -11.70 5.37 -0.54
N ASP A 262 -10.94 4.49 -1.20
CA ASP A 262 -11.46 3.58 -2.22
C ASP A 262 -12.27 2.43 -1.61
N TYR A 263 -12.79 1.54 -2.45
CA TYR A 263 -13.43 0.29 -2.05
C TYR A 263 -12.36 -0.80 -1.86
N HIS A 264 -12.34 -1.45 -0.69
CA HIS A 264 -11.26 -2.36 -0.28
C HIS A 264 -11.60 -3.84 -0.36
N CYS A 265 -12.69 -4.20 -1.04
CA CYS A 265 -12.82 -5.56 -1.55
C CYS A 265 -12.22 -5.65 -2.95
N PHE A 266 -11.77 -6.83 -3.30
CA PHE A 266 -11.30 -7.17 -4.62
C PHE A 266 -12.03 -8.40 -5.15
N HIS A 267 -12.11 -8.45 -6.47
CA HIS A 267 -12.94 -9.35 -7.24
C HIS A 267 -12.08 -10.13 -8.24
N SER A 268 -12.64 -11.20 -8.77
CA SER A 268 -12.01 -11.94 -9.85
C SER A 268 -11.94 -11.06 -11.12
N PRO A 269 -10.77 -10.81 -11.71
CA PRO A 269 -10.64 -9.98 -12.90
C PRO A 269 -11.02 -10.71 -14.20
N VAL A 270 -11.02 -12.05 -14.15
CA VAL A 270 -11.25 -12.99 -15.27
C VAL A 270 -12.02 -14.22 -14.77
N ASP A 271 -12.44 -15.07 -15.70
CA ASP A 271 -12.81 -16.45 -15.40
C ASP A 271 -11.51 -17.28 -15.29
N TRP A 272 -11.30 -17.94 -14.15
CA TRP A 272 -10.08 -18.73 -13.90
C TRP A 272 -10.27 -19.72 -12.76
N THR A 273 -9.37 -20.69 -12.67
CA THR A 273 -9.36 -21.69 -11.62
C THR A 273 -8.12 -21.53 -10.76
N VAL A 274 -8.32 -21.22 -9.48
CA VAL A 274 -7.24 -21.09 -8.49
C VAL A 274 -6.82 -22.47 -8.02
N GLN A 275 -5.56 -22.82 -8.23
CA GLN A 275 -5.00 -24.13 -7.89
C GLN A 275 -4.19 -24.07 -6.59
N LEU A 276 -3.49 -22.97 -6.36
CA LEU A 276 -2.55 -22.84 -5.25
C LEU A 276 -2.67 -21.48 -4.59
N ARG A 277 -2.66 -21.48 -3.26
CA ARG A 277 -2.43 -20.29 -2.45
C ARG A 277 -1.07 -20.38 -1.78
N ARG A 278 -0.32 -19.28 -1.85
CA ARG A 278 0.89 -19.05 -1.05
C ARG A 278 0.72 -17.83 -0.17
N HIS A 279 0.94 -18.03 1.12
CA HIS A 279 1.01 -16.95 2.09
C HIS A 279 2.46 -16.69 2.47
N PHE A 280 2.90 -15.45 2.27
CA PHE A 280 4.23 -14.98 2.61
C PHE A 280 4.13 -14.00 3.78
N PRO A 281 4.46 -14.42 5.01
CA PRO A 281 4.46 -13.53 6.15
C PRO A 281 5.62 -12.54 6.04
N GLY A 282 5.29 -11.25 6.03
CA GLY A 282 6.26 -10.15 5.83
C GLY A 282 6.01 -8.95 6.74
N SER A 283 6.72 -7.85 6.50
CA SER A 283 6.45 -6.57 7.15
C SER A 283 5.09 -5.99 6.71
N LEU A 284 4.64 -4.92 7.36
CA LEU A 284 3.44 -4.18 6.94
C LEU A 284 3.81 -2.71 6.72
N MET A 285 4.69 -2.47 5.76
CA MET A 285 5.12 -1.12 5.39
C MET A 285 4.07 -0.45 4.48
N SER A 286 3.97 0.87 4.53
CA SER A 286 3.06 1.64 3.66
C SER A 286 3.41 1.39 2.20
N VAL A 287 2.39 1.06 1.40
CA VAL A 287 2.47 0.88 -0.06
C VAL A 287 2.08 2.13 -0.83
N SER A 288 2.04 3.29 -0.17
CA SER A 288 1.81 4.56 -0.85
C SER A 288 2.89 4.80 -1.92
N PRO A 289 2.57 5.43 -3.07
CA PRO A 289 3.51 5.60 -4.18
C PRO A 289 4.85 6.21 -3.77
N GLY A 290 4.84 7.19 -2.87
CA GLY A 290 6.07 7.83 -2.37
C GLY A 290 6.97 6.91 -1.53
N VAL A 291 6.41 5.91 -0.86
CA VAL A 291 7.19 4.88 -0.14
C VAL A 291 7.62 3.77 -1.10
N ALA A 292 6.74 3.35 -2.01
CA ALA A 292 7.08 2.38 -3.06
C ALA A 292 8.25 2.85 -3.94
N HIS A 293 8.40 4.15 -4.18
CA HIS A 293 9.56 4.67 -4.91
C HIS A 293 10.87 4.65 -4.11
N ARG A 294 10.80 4.58 -2.78
CA ARG A 294 11.98 4.67 -1.90
C ARG A 294 12.43 3.32 -1.35
N VAL A 295 11.53 2.35 -1.25
CA VAL A 295 11.80 1.02 -0.69
C VAL A 295 11.81 0.02 -1.84
N LYS A 296 13.01 -0.43 -2.21
CA LYS A 296 13.18 -1.52 -3.18
C LYS A 296 12.53 -2.79 -2.65
N GLU A 297 11.94 -3.58 -3.54
CA GLU A 297 11.27 -4.86 -3.23
C GLU A 297 10.19 -4.74 -2.14
N LEU A 298 9.52 -3.58 -2.04
CA LEU A 298 8.54 -3.31 -0.99
C LEU A 298 7.46 -4.41 -0.93
N PHE A 299 7.01 -4.85 -2.10
CA PHE A 299 5.97 -5.88 -2.21
C PHE A 299 6.46 -7.27 -1.75
N CYS A 300 7.72 -7.63 -2.04
CA CYS A 300 8.33 -8.87 -1.54
C CYS A 300 8.60 -8.83 -0.04
N LEU A 301 8.89 -7.65 0.51
CA LEU A 301 9.13 -7.45 1.94
C LEU A 301 7.84 -7.45 2.77
N ASN A 302 6.72 -7.08 2.17
CA ASN A 302 5.44 -7.02 2.85
C ASN A 302 4.75 -8.39 2.92
N GLU A 303 3.89 -8.53 3.93
CA GLU A 303 2.99 -9.67 4.03
C GLU A 303 2.03 -9.68 2.84
N ARG A 304 1.95 -10.82 2.16
CA ARG A 304 1.13 -10.97 0.95
C ARG A 304 0.59 -12.38 0.82
N VAL A 305 -0.49 -12.50 0.05
CA VAL A 305 -1.14 -13.76 -0.31
C VAL A 305 -1.23 -13.81 -1.81
N ALA A 306 -0.53 -14.75 -2.43
CA ALA A 306 -0.56 -15.00 -3.86
C ALA A 306 -1.51 -16.17 -4.13
N LEU A 307 -2.48 -15.95 -5.02
CA LEU A 307 -3.32 -16.99 -5.59
C LEU A 307 -2.84 -17.24 -7.01
N THR A 308 -2.49 -18.47 -7.35
CA THR A 308 -2.02 -18.87 -8.68
C THR A 308 -2.87 -19.98 -9.24
N GLY A 309 -3.04 -20.00 -10.56
CA GLY A 309 -3.84 -20.98 -11.25
C GLY A 309 -3.85 -20.73 -12.75
N GLN A 310 -4.96 -21.11 -13.40
CA GLN A 310 -5.08 -21.10 -14.86
C GLN A 310 -6.30 -20.30 -15.30
N TRP A 311 -6.13 -19.47 -16.32
CA TRP A 311 -7.21 -18.78 -17.06
C TRP A 311 -7.17 -19.20 -18.53
N GLU A 312 -8.02 -18.59 -19.37
CA GLU A 312 -8.16 -18.94 -20.79
C GLU A 312 -6.83 -19.01 -21.57
N HIS A 313 -5.85 -18.17 -21.20
CA HIS A 313 -4.56 -18.09 -21.90
C HIS A 313 -3.39 -18.71 -21.14
N GLY A 314 -3.64 -19.52 -20.11
CA GLY A 314 -2.59 -20.21 -19.35
C GLY A 314 -2.42 -19.66 -17.94
N PHE A 315 -1.20 -19.31 -17.54
CA PHE A 315 -0.91 -18.92 -16.16
C PHE A 315 -1.62 -17.64 -15.72
N PHE A 316 -2.20 -17.64 -14.52
CA PHE A 316 -2.78 -16.46 -13.89
C PHE A 316 -2.43 -16.37 -12.40
N SER A 317 -2.12 -15.16 -11.94
CA SER A 317 -1.86 -14.86 -10.54
C SER A 317 -2.54 -13.57 -10.11
N LEU A 318 -3.21 -13.63 -8.96
CA LEU A 318 -3.69 -12.47 -8.22
C LEU A 318 -3.05 -12.46 -6.84
N THR A 319 -2.26 -11.42 -6.56
CA THR A 319 -1.54 -11.28 -5.29
C THR A 319 -2.03 -10.08 -4.50
N ALA A 320 -2.59 -10.35 -3.33
CA ALA A 320 -3.00 -9.35 -2.36
C ALA A 320 -1.82 -8.99 -1.44
N VAL A 321 -1.35 -7.75 -1.50
CA VAL A 321 -0.22 -7.25 -0.69
C VAL A 321 -0.74 -6.35 0.42
N GLY A 322 -0.45 -6.72 1.67
CA GLY A 322 -0.79 -5.94 2.86
C GLY A 322 0.11 -4.72 3.02
N ALA A 323 -0.34 -3.75 3.82
CA ALA A 323 0.43 -2.55 4.14
C ALA A 323 0.28 -2.15 5.62
N THR A 324 0.81 -0.98 6.00
CA THR A 324 0.63 -0.43 7.35
C THR A 324 -0.84 -0.17 7.64
N ASN A 325 -1.28 -0.45 8.86
CA ASN A 325 -2.66 -0.31 9.35
C ASN A 325 -3.64 -1.37 8.83
N VAL A 326 -3.19 -2.28 7.96
CA VAL A 326 -4.00 -3.38 7.41
C VAL A 326 -4.19 -4.46 8.46
N GLY A 327 -5.46 -4.65 8.86
CA GLY A 327 -5.83 -5.60 9.90
C GLY A 327 -5.61 -7.07 9.50
N SER A 328 -5.81 -7.42 8.23
CA SER A 328 -5.59 -8.73 7.62
C SER A 328 -6.07 -8.69 6.16
N ILE A 329 -5.57 -9.63 5.36
CA ILE A 329 -6.09 -10.05 4.07
C ILE A 329 -7.04 -11.22 4.32
N ARG A 330 -8.24 -11.17 3.74
CA ARG A 330 -9.20 -12.26 3.76
C ARG A 330 -9.52 -12.69 2.33
N ILE A 331 -9.44 -14.00 2.08
CA ILE A 331 -9.90 -14.65 0.85
C ILE A 331 -11.19 -15.39 1.21
N TYR A 332 -12.27 -15.17 0.46
CA TYR A 332 -13.60 -15.58 0.92
C TYR A 332 -13.81 -17.09 0.93
N PHE A 333 -13.21 -17.83 0.01
CA PHE A 333 -13.31 -19.28 -0.04
C PHE A 333 -12.29 -20.00 0.87
N ASP A 334 -11.20 -19.33 1.28
CA ASP A 334 -10.16 -19.92 2.14
C ASP A 334 -10.37 -19.50 3.60
N GLN A 335 -11.12 -20.31 4.36
CA GLN A 335 -11.39 -20.05 5.77
C GLN A 335 -10.19 -20.31 6.69
N GLU A 336 -9.19 -21.07 6.23
CA GLU A 336 -8.01 -21.40 7.02
C GLU A 336 -6.93 -20.32 6.98
N LEU A 337 -6.94 -19.50 5.93
CA LEU A 337 -6.01 -18.39 5.80
C LEU A 337 -6.19 -17.37 6.92
N GLN A 338 -5.16 -17.21 7.73
CA GLN A 338 -5.05 -16.15 8.71
C GLN A 338 -3.81 -15.31 8.42
N THR A 339 -3.98 -14.00 8.26
CA THR A 339 -2.85 -13.08 8.04
C THR A 339 -2.66 -12.17 9.24
N ASN A 340 -1.48 -11.56 9.34
CA ASN A 340 -1.11 -10.67 10.45
C ASN A 340 -1.23 -11.34 11.84
N THR A 341 -1.00 -12.66 11.92
CA THR A 341 -0.99 -13.42 13.17
C THR A 341 0.45 -13.60 13.70
N PRO A 342 0.67 -13.57 15.03
CA PRO A 342 1.99 -13.82 15.62
C PRO A 342 2.51 -15.25 15.38
N ARG A 343 1.65 -16.17 14.93
CA ARG A 343 2.03 -17.57 14.62
C ARG A 343 3.07 -17.68 13.51
N TYR A 344 3.08 -16.73 12.57
CA TYR A 344 3.90 -16.83 11.37
C TYR A 344 5.22 -16.07 11.48
N ARG A 345 6.31 -16.79 11.20
CA ARG A 345 7.67 -16.22 11.16
C ARG A 345 7.87 -15.45 9.86
N LYS A 346 8.58 -14.32 9.93
CA LYS A 346 8.87 -13.53 8.74
C LYS A 346 9.79 -14.34 7.80
N GLY A 347 9.46 -14.37 6.51
CA GLY A 347 10.25 -15.06 5.49
C GLY A 347 9.93 -16.54 5.30
N SER A 348 8.93 -17.10 6.00
CA SER A 348 8.38 -18.40 5.63
C SER A 348 7.45 -18.29 4.41
N CYS A 349 7.15 -19.43 3.78
CA CYS A 349 6.08 -19.57 2.80
C CYS A 349 5.12 -20.66 3.29
N HIS A 350 3.82 -20.38 3.26
CA HIS A 350 2.79 -21.35 3.62
C HIS A 350 1.89 -21.61 2.43
N GLU A 351 2.00 -22.82 1.90
CA GLU A 351 1.27 -23.24 0.71
C GLU A 351 -0.01 -23.99 1.09
N ARG A 352 -1.04 -23.83 0.27
CA ARG A 352 -2.25 -24.65 0.27
C ARG A 352 -2.62 -24.94 -1.17
N CYS A 353 -2.60 -26.21 -1.55
CA CYS A 353 -3.13 -26.68 -2.82
C CYS A 353 -4.65 -26.86 -2.68
N TYR A 354 -5.40 -26.46 -3.69
CA TYR A 354 -6.84 -26.68 -3.78
C TYR A 354 -7.22 -27.80 -4.76
N GLU A 355 -6.25 -28.36 -5.49
CA GLU A 355 -6.48 -29.50 -6.37
C GLU A 355 -6.72 -30.77 -5.55
N GLY A 356 -7.69 -31.57 -5.97
CA GLY A 356 -8.00 -32.86 -5.33
C GLY A 356 -8.82 -32.80 -4.04
N GLU A 357 -9.36 -31.64 -3.65
CA GLU A 357 -10.39 -31.58 -2.61
C GLU A 357 -11.73 -32.16 -3.14
N GLU A 358 -12.51 -32.85 -2.30
CA GLU A 358 -13.77 -33.54 -2.69
C GLU A 358 -14.78 -32.64 -3.42
N SER A 359 -14.68 -31.31 -3.25
CA SER A 359 -15.56 -30.31 -3.87
C SER A 359 -14.94 -29.58 -5.07
N CYS A 360 -13.65 -29.80 -5.38
CA CYS A 360 -12.87 -29.01 -6.34
C CYS A 360 -11.76 -29.86 -7.00
N ALA A 361 -12.14 -30.79 -7.88
CA ALA A 361 -11.19 -31.73 -8.51
C ALA A 361 -9.99 -31.04 -9.20
N SER A 362 -10.17 -29.84 -9.73
CA SER A 362 -9.13 -29.07 -10.44
C SER A 362 -8.76 -27.73 -9.76
N GLY A 363 -9.22 -27.49 -8.53
CA GLY A 363 -9.09 -26.21 -7.83
C GLY A 363 -10.39 -25.40 -7.76
N VAL A 364 -10.31 -24.16 -7.28
CA VAL A 364 -11.47 -23.28 -7.04
C VAL A 364 -11.73 -22.39 -8.25
N THR A 365 -12.82 -22.66 -8.98
CA THR A 365 -13.24 -21.83 -10.12
C THR A 365 -13.88 -20.53 -9.66
N LEU A 366 -13.43 -19.42 -10.25
CA LEU A 366 -13.94 -18.07 -10.02
C LEU A 366 -14.46 -17.49 -11.33
N GLN A 367 -15.55 -16.75 -11.22
CA GLN A 367 -16.19 -16.09 -12.36
C GLN A 367 -15.77 -14.62 -12.42
N LYS A 368 -15.61 -14.06 -13.62
CA LYS A 368 -15.25 -12.66 -13.84
C LYS A 368 -16.21 -11.74 -13.10
N GLY A 369 -15.66 -10.86 -12.26
CA GLY A 369 -16.41 -9.94 -11.40
C GLY A 369 -16.91 -10.53 -10.08
N SER A 370 -16.77 -11.83 -9.82
CA SER A 370 -17.20 -12.42 -8.56
C SER A 370 -16.37 -11.90 -7.38
N PRO A 371 -16.96 -11.66 -6.20
CA PRO A 371 -16.21 -11.24 -5.02
C PRO A 371 -15.16 -12.29 -4.63
N LEU A 372 -13.90 -11.86 -4.41
CA LEU A 372 -12.78 -12.76 -4.14
C LEU A 372 -12.24 -12.59 -2.72
N GLY A 373 -12.05 -11.36 -2.28
CA GLY A 373 -11.49 -11.07 -0.97
C GLY A 373 -11.59 -9.61 -0.57
N GLU A 374 -11.03 -9.31 0.59
CA GLU A 374 -11.01 -7.95 1.14
C GLU A 374 -9.76 -7.65 1.95
N PHE A 375 -9.42 -6.37 1.98
CA PHE A 375 -8.43 -5.80 2.88
C PHE A 375 -9.13 -5.09 4.03
N ASN A 376 -8.57 -5.24 5.23
CA ASN A 376 -9.05 -4.47 6.38
C ASN A 376 -8.53 -3.03 6.43
N LEU A 377 -7.49 -2.65 5.66
CA LEU A 377 -7.01 -1.28 5.41
C LEU A 377 -6.06 -1.24 4.20
N GLY A 378 -5.72 -0.04 3.68
CA GLY A 378 -5.15 0.17 2.33
C GLY A 378 -4.01 -0.74 1.88
N SER A 379 -3.99 -1.08 0.60
CA SER A 379 -3.32 -2.26 0.08
C SER A 379 -2.94 -2.11 -1.40
N THR A 380 -2.29 -3.14 -1.94
CA THR A 380 -1.99 -3.26 -3.35
C THR A 380 -2.47 -4.63 -3.85
N VAL A 381 -3.08 -4.66 -5.03
CA VAL A 381 -3.32 -5.89 -5.79
C VAL A 381 -2.33 -5.90 -6.95
N VAL A 382 -1.62 -7.01 -7.11
CA VAL A 382 -0.73 -7.24 -8.26
C VAL A 382 -1.30 -8.40 -9.06
N LEU A 383 -1.52 -8.18 -10.34
CA LEU A 383 -1.82 -9.24 -11.28
C LEU A 383 -0.55 -9.58 -12.05
N VAL A 384 -0.32 -10.87 -12.27
CA VAL A 384 0.68 -11.40 -13.22
C VAL A 384 -0.02 -12.50 -14.01
N PHE A 385 0.00 -12.40 -15.33
CA PHE A 385 -0.78 -13.30 -16.17
C PHE A 385 -0.12 -13.50 -17.52
N GLU A 386 -0.29 -14.70 -18.06
CA GLU A 386 0.10 -15.07 -19.42
C GLU A 386 -0.97 -14.63 -20.40
N ALA A 387 -0.61 -13.99 -21.51
CA ALA A 387 -1.54 -13.65 -22.58
C ALA A 387 -0.86 -13.71 -23.97
N PRO A 388 -1.64 -13.80 -25.05
CA PRO A 388 -1.13 -13.61 -26.41
C PRO A 388 -0.33 -12.32 -26.59
N LYS A 389 0.67 -12.35 -27.50
CA LYS A 389 1.58 -11.23 -27.77
C LYS A 389 0.89 -9.96 -28.31
N ASP A 390 -0.30 -10.11 -28.87
CA ASP A 390 -1.14 -9.01 -29.36
C ASP A 390 -2.08 -8.44 -28.28
N PHE A 391 -1.98 -8.92 -27.04
CA PHE A 391 -2.65 -8.33 -25.88
C PHE A 391 -2.17 -6.88 -25.69
N SER A 392 -3.14 -5.97 -25.57
CA SER A 392 -2.86 -4.55 -25.36
C SER A 392 -3.60 -4.03 -24.14
N PHE A 393 -2.88 -3.25 -23.32
CA PHE A 393 -3.49 -2.52 -22.21
C PHE A 393 -4.19 -1.26 -22.72
N ASN A 394 -5.40 -1.03 -22.23
CA ASN A 394 -6.10 0.25 -22.37
C ASN A 394 -5.98 1.06 -21.07
N LEU A 395 -4.74 1.31 -20.64
CA LEU A 395 -4.42 1.94 -19.37
C LEU A 395 -3.40 3.06 -19.50
N LYS A 396 -3.41 3.97 -18.52
CA LYS A 396 -2.37 4.97 -18.28
C LYS A 396 -1.86 4.89 -16.85
N THR A 397 -0.57 5.09 -16.66
CA THR A 397 0.01 5.14 -15.31
C THR A 397 -0.62 6.27 -14.50
N GLY A 398 -1.01 5.99 -13.27
CA GLY A 398 -1.73 6.92 -12.39
C GLY A 398 -3.24 7.01 -12.62
N GLN A 399 -3.77 6.37 -13.67
CA GLN A 399 -5.20 6.29 -13.95
C GLN A 399 -5.95 5.70 -12.76
N LYS A 400 -7.08 6.33 -12.41
CA LYS A 400 -8.02 5.78 -11.44
C LYS A 400 -8.92 4.79 -12.16
N ILE A 401 -9.05 3.60 -11.61
CA ILE A 401 -9.85 2.49 -12.13
C ILE A 401 -10.81 1.98 -11.06
N ARG A 402 -11.88 1.31 -11.49
CA ARG A 402 -12.89 0.70 -10.62
C ARG A 402 -13.08 -0.78 -10.94
N VAL A 403 -13.50 -1.55 -9.95
CA VAL A 403 -13.87 -2.97 -10.12
C VAL A 403 -14.76 -3.13 -11.36
N GLY A 404 -14.42 -4.10 -12.21
CA GLY A 404 -15.18 -4.43 -13.42
C GLY A 404 -14.84 -3.59 -14.65
N GLU A 405 -14.11 -2.48 -14.53
CA GLU A 405 -13.64 -1.71 -15.70
C GLU A 405 -12.63 -2.54 -16.51
N GLY A 406 -12.70 -2.47 -17.84
CA GLY A 406 -11.76 -3.20 -18.71
C GLY A 406 -10.34 -2.63 -18.60
N LEU A 407 -9.35 -3.52 -18.48
CA LEU A 407 -7.92 -3.18 -18.40
C LEU A 407 -7.18 -3.39 -19.72
N GLY A 408 -7.66 -4.32 -20.54
CA GLY A 408 -7.00 -4.68 -21.80
C GLY A 408 -7.89 -5.51 -22.70
N LEU A 409 -7.46 -5.63 -23.94
CA LEU A 409 -8.15 -6.33 -25.02
C LEU A 409 -7.13 -7.13 -25.82
N LEU A 410 -7.58 -8.24 -26.39
CA LEU A 410 -6.90 -8.88 -27.51
C LEU A 410 -7.26 -8.11 -28.78
N SER A 411 -6.29 -7.95 -29.66
CA SER A 411 -6.43 -7.14 -30.87
C SER A 411 -7.18 -7.87 -31.99
#